data_AF-A0A6B9ZGZ5-F1
#
_entry.id   AF-A0A6B9ZGZ5-F1
#
_cell.length_a   1.000
_cell.length_b   1.000
_cell.length_c   1.000
_cell.angle_alpha   90.00
_cell.angle_beta   90.00
_cell.angle_gamma   90.00
#
_symmetry.space_group_name_H-M   'P 1'
#
loop_
_entity.id
_entity.type
_entity.pdbx_description
1 polymer ?
#
loop_
_entity_poly.entity_id
_entity_poly.type
_entity_poly.pdbx_seq_one_letter_code
_entity_poly.pdbx_strand_id
1 'polypeptide(L)'
;MEVSAQTSDIEQISNWRDEVIATRESIRSMRSQLEVFSRHKTDDESLAQIEHFQNQFICQEEKADELRHDLKQCSKKISNNGQPAILHDDRPVEDFDAMQDRMNTFRKLYNELQDEFEKFRSFS
;
A
#
# COMPACT_ATOMS: atom_id res chain seq x y z
N MET A 1 -15.30 -5.58 29.54
CA MET A 1 -14.72 -6.46 28.50
C MET A 1 -14.39 -5.71 27.20
N GLU A 2 -14.88 -4.48 26.98
CA GLU A 2 -14.67 -3.73 25.73
C GLU A 2 -13.22 -3.25 25.50
N VAL A 3 -12.46 -3.01 26.57
CA VAL A 3 -11.05 -2.56 26.47
C VAL A 3 -10.10 -3.60 25.88
N SER A 4 -10.44 -4.89 25.97
CA SER A 4 -9.59 -5.97 25.47
C SER A 4 -9.69 -6.14 23.95
N ALA A 5 -10.85 -5.84 23.36
CA ALA A 5 -11.05 -5.88 21.91
C ALA A 5 -10.33 -4.71 21.21
N GLN A 6 -10.51 -3.48 21.74
CA GLN A 6 -9.90 -2.27 21.17
C GLN A 6 -8.37 -2.33 21.11
N THR A 7 -7.71 -2.91 22.12
CA THR A 7 -6.26 -3.12 22.09
C THR A 7 -5.84 -4.05 20.95
N SER A 8 -6.60 -5.13 20.72
CA SER A 8 -6.33 -6.07 19.61
C SER A 8 -6.51 -5.42 18.25
N ASP A 9 -7.49 -4.53 18.09
CA ASP A 9 -7.73 -3.80 16.83
C ASP A 9 -6.59 -2.80 16.55
N ILE A 10 -6.10 -2.11 17.58
CA ILE A 10 -4.96 -1.19 17.46
C ILE A 10 -3.66 -1.94 17.10
N GLU A 11 -3.44 -3.13 17.68
CA GLU A 11 -2.31 -3.98 17.33
C GLU A 11 -2.40 -4.47 15.87
N GLN A 12 -3.58 -4.89 15.42
CA GLN A 12 -3.84 -5.26 14.02
C GLN A 12 -3.55 -4.09 13.06
N ILE A 13 -4.07 -2.89 13.34
CA ILE A 13 -3.82 -1.69 12.52
C ILE A 13 -2.32 -1.36 12.46
N SER A 14 -1.60 -1.54 13.57
CA SER A 14 -0.16 -1.34 13.60
C SER A 14 0.56 -2.34 12.70
N ASN A 15 0.20 -3.62 12.77
CA ASN A 15 0.75 -4.65 11.88
C ASN A 15 0.46 -4.35 10.40
N TRP A 16 -0.75 -3.92 10.06
CA TRP A 16 -1.10 -3.50 8.69
C TRP A 16 -0.27 -2.31 8.24
N ARG A 17 0.00 -1.35 9.12
CA ARG A 17 0.85 -0.21 8.80
C ARG A 17 2.28 -0.66 8.48
N ASP A 18 2.85 -1.55 9.28
CA ASP A 18 4.18 -2.10 9.03
C ASP A 18 4.22 -2.88 7.70
N GLU A 19 3.16 -3.64 7.40
CA GLU A 19 3.03 -4.33 6.13
C GLU A 19 2.96 -3.37 4.93
N VAL A 20 2.17 -2.30 5.00
CA VAL A 20 2.10 -1.28 3.95
C VAL A 20 3.47 -0.62 3.73
N ILE A 21 4.21 -0.36 4.81
CA ILE A 21 5.58 0.16 4.71
C ILE A 21 6.49 -0.85 4.00
N ALA A 22 6.44 -2.12 4.38
CA ALA A 22 7.23 -3.17 3.74
C ALA A 22 6.89 -3.34 2.26
N THR A 23 5.60 -3.31 1.89
CA THR A 23 5.15 -3.34 0.50
C THR A 23 5.67 -2.14 -0.28
N ARG A 24 5.62 -0.94 0.31
CA ARG A 24 6.17 0.26 -0.32
C ARG A 24 7.67 0.16 -0.56
N GLU A 25 8.43 -0.35 0.42
CA GLU A 25 9.88 -0.58 0.24
C GLU A 25 10.15 -1.59 -0.87
N SER A 26 9.31 -2.62 -0.98
CA SER A 26 9.40 -3.61 -2.06
C SER A 26 9.10 -2.99 -3.43
N ILE A 27 8.04 -2.20 -3.56
CA ILE A 27 7.71 -1.45 -4.80
C ILE A 27 8.89 -0.53 -5.19
N ARG A 28 9.48 0.17 -4.22
CA ARG A 28 10.65 1.02 -4.47
C ARG A 28 11.85 0.22 -4.96
N SER A 29 12.08 -0.96 -4.39
CA SER A 29 13.12 -1.88 -4.84
C SER A 29 12.85 -2.39 -6.26
N MET A 30 11.61 -2.78 -6.58
CA MET A 30 11.20 -3.18 -7.93
C MET A 30 11.39 -2.06 -8.95
N ARG A 31 11.02 -0.83 -8.58
CA ARG A 31 11.24 0.37 -9.41
C ARG A 31 12.74 0.61 -9.68
N SER A 32 13.59 0.54 -8.66
CA SER A 32 15.04 0.67 -8.88
C SER A 32 15.59 -0.43 -9.77
N GLN A 33 15.10 -1.66 -9.64
CA GLN A 33 15.46 -2.77 -10.52
C GLN A 33 15.00 -2.50 -11.97
N LEU A 34 13.78 -1.98 -12.15
CA LEU A 34 13.24 -1.58 -13.45
C LEU A 34 14.07 -0.46 -14.10
N GLU A 35 14.52 0.53 -13.34
CA GLU A 35 15.41 1.60 -13.84
C GLU A 35 16.78 1.08 -14.26
N VAL A 36 17.33 0.09 -13.56
CA VAL A 36 18.58 -0.55 -14.01
C VAL A 36 18.33 -1.33 -15.29
N PHE A 37 17.20 -2.04 -15.37
CA PHE A 37 16.82 -2.83 -16.54
C PHE A 37 16.58 -1.96 -17.78
N SER A 38 15.92 -0.81 -17.60
CA SER A 38 15.61 0.13 -18.68
C SER A 38 16.87 0.71 -19.33
N ARG A 39 17.96 0.88 -18.57
CA ARG A 39 19.24 1.36 -19.12
C ARG A 39 19.85 0.39 -20.15
N HIS A 40 19.50 -0.89 -20.08
CA HIS A 40 20.01 -1.92 -20.98
C HIS A 40 19.05 -2.25 -22.13
N LYS A 41 17.82 -1.72 -22.12
CA LYS A 41 16.79 -1.98 -23.12
C LYS A 41 16.56 -0.74 -23.97
N THR A 42 16.84 -0.86 -25.26
CA THR A 42 16.62 0.19 -26.29
C THR A 42 15.45 -0.13 -27.22
N ASP A 43 14.70 -1.20 -26.95
CA ASP A 43 13.55 -1.58 -27.75
C ASP A 43 12.30 -0.79 -27.32
N ASP A 44 11.55 -0.30 -28.30
CA ASP A 44 10.36 0.55 -28.11
C ASP A 44 9.26 -0.16 -27.30
N GLU A 45 9.09 -1.47 -27.51
CA GLU A 45 8.11 -2.28 -26.78
C GLU A 45 8.50 -2.41 -25.30
N SER A 46 9.80 -2.61 -25.04
CA SER A 46 10.32 -2.67 -23.67
C SER A 46 10.17 -1.33 -22.94
N LEU A 47 10.43 -0.21 -23.61
CA LEU A 47 10.27 1.13 -23.04
C LEU A 47 8.82 1.43 -22.66
N ALA A 48 7.87 1.09 -23.52
CA ALA A 48 6.45 1.23 -23.23
C ALA A 48 6.01 0.40 -22.01
N GLN A 49 6.52 -0.83 -21.87
CA GLN A 49 6.26 -1.66 -20.69
C GLN A 49 6.88 -1.07 -19.42
N ILE A 50 8.12 -0.55 -19.51
CA ILE A 50 8.79 0.13 -18.39
C ILE A 50 7.98 1.33 -17.92
N GLU A 51 7.51 2.20 -18.83
CA GLU A 51 6.66 3.33 -18.48
C GLU A 51 5.34 2.89 -17.84
N HIS A 52 4.74 1.81 -18.34
CA HIS A 52 3.54 1.22 -17.75
C HIS A 52 3.79 0.81 -16.29
N PHE A 53 4.85 0.05 -16.01
CA PHE A 53 5.21 -0.36 -14.65
C PHE A 53 5.57 0.84 -13.75
N GLN A 54 6.26 1.85 -14.26
CA GLN A 54 6.57 3.06 -13.49
C GLN A 54 5.29 3.78 -13.04
N ASN A 55 4.32 3.95 -13.93
CA ASN A 55 3.03 4.55 -13.59
C ASN A 55 2.26 3.70 -12.57
N GLN A 56 2.28 2.36 -12.74
CA GLN A 56 1.67 1.46 -11.76
C GLN A 56 2.33 1.57 -10.38
N PHE A 57 3.66 1.60 -10.30
CA PHE A 57 4.39 1.75 -9.04
C PHE A 57 4.05 3.07 -8.33
N ILE A 58 3.95 4.18 -9.08
CA ILE A 58 3.55 5.48 -8.52
C ILE A 58 2.13 5.38 -7.93
N CYS A 59 1.17 4.84 -8.68
CA CYS A 59 -0.20 4.69 -8.22
C CYS A 59 -0.29 3.79 -6.96
N GLN A 60 0.50 2.70 -6.91
CA GLN A 60 0.54 1.82 -5.74
C GLN A 60 1.23 2.49 -4.53
N GLU A 61 2.27 3.30 -4.73
CA GLU A 61 2.87 4.10 -3.65
C GLU A 61 1.87 5.13 -3.10
N GLU A 62 1.10 5.80 -3.96
CA GLU A 62 0.06 6.73 -3.52
C GLU A 62 -1.03 6.01 -2.71
N LYS A 63 -1.54 4.87 -3.20
CA LYS A 63 -2.51 4.04 -2.46
C LYS A 63 -1.96 3.55 -1.13
N ALA A 64 -0.68 3.17 -1.08
CA ALA A 64 -0.01 2.77 0.16
C ALA A 64 0.07 3.94 1.15
N ASP A 65 0.38 5.16 0.70
CA ASP A 65 0.43 6.33 1.57
C ASP A 65 -0.96 6.73 2.09
N GLU A 66 -1.98 6.71 1.22
CA GLU A 66 -3.38 6.91 1.61
C GLU A 66 -3.81 5.90 2.66
N LEU A 67 -3.56 4.61 2.41
CA LEU A 67 -3.91 3.53 3.34
C LEU A 67 -3.17 3.68 4.67
N ARG A 68 -1.88 4.02 4.65
CA ARG A 68 -1.10 4.31 5.86
C ARG A 68 -1.67 5.49 6.65
N HIS A 69 -2.11 6.53 5.96
CA HIS A 69 -2.72 7.70 6.59
C HIS A 69 -4.06 7.33 7.24
N ASP A 70 -4.91 6.60 6.53
CA ASP A 70 -6.22 6.14 6.99
C ASP A 70 -6.07 5.19 8.20
N LEU A 71 -5.14 4.23 8.15
CA LEU A 71 -4.81 3.35 9.28
C LEU A 71 -4.41 4.15 10.54
N LYS A 72 -3.60 5.19 10.37
CA LYS A 72 -3.19 6.07 11.48
C LYS A 72 -4.39 6.83 12.06
N GLN A 73 -5.32 7.26 11.22
CA GLN A 73 -6.55 7.94 11.63
C GLN A 73 -7.50 6.99 12.36
N CYS A 74 -7.67 5.76 11.85
CA CYS A 74 -8.46 4.71 12.45
C CYS A 74 -7.93 4.33 13.85
N SER A 75 -6.63 4.08 13.98
CA SER A 75 -5.98 3.82 15.28
C SER A 75 -6.22 4.95 16.28
N LYS A 76 -6.13 6.21 15.84
CA LYS A 76 -6.38 7.39 16.69
C LYS A 76 -7.85 7.51 17.11
N LYS A 77 -8.80 7.18 16.23
CA LYS A 77 -10.25 7.14 16.54
C LYS A 77 -10.55 6.07 17.58
N ILE A 78 -10.01 4.85 17.42
CA ILE A 78 -10.21 3.75 18.38
C ILE A 78 -9.59 4.10 19.74
N SER A 79 -8.37 4.64 19.74
CA SER A 79 -7.70 5.08 20.98
C SER A 79 -8.43 6.21 21.71
N ASN A 80 -9.24 6.99 21.01
CA ASN A 80 -10.01 8.10 21.55
C ASN A 80 -11.48 7.71 21.83
N ASN A 81 -11.76 6.43 22.10
CA ASN A 81 -13.10 5.88 22.37
C ASN A 81 -14.14 6.20 21.27
N GLY A 82 -13.71 6.23 20.01
CA GLY A 82 -14.60 6.52 18.87
C GLY A 82 -14.94 8.00 18.69
N GLN A 83 -14.40 8.90 19.52
CA GLN A 83 -14.52 10.32 19.25
C GLN A 83 -13.60 10.68 18.08
N PRO A 84 -14.13 11.32 17.01
CA PRO A 84 -13.29 11.77 15.91
C PRO A 84 -12.25 12.71 16.50
N ALA A 85 -10.97 12.33 16.40
CA ALA A 85 -9.90 13.27 16.66
C ALA A 85 -10.17 14.48 15.76
N ILE A 86 -10.09 15.70 16.30
CA ILE A 86 -10.23 16.94 15.54
C ILE A 86 -9.15 16.93 14.46
N LEU A 87 -9.46 16.32 13.32
CA LEU A 87 -8.62 16.20 12.16
C LEU A 87 -9.35 17.02 11.11
N HIS A 88 -8.65 18.03 10.61
CA HIS A 88 -9.10 18.93 9.55
C HIS A 88 -9.28 18.21 8.19
N ASP A 89 -9.41 16.89 8.19
CA ASP A 89 -9.62 16.07 7.01
C ASP A 89 -11.11 15.72 6.98
N ASP A 90 -11.82 16.27 5.99
CA ASP A 90 -13.27 16.12 5.80
C ASP A 90 -13.68 14.67 5.47
N ARG A 91 -12.71 13.76 5.31
CA ARG A 91 -13.00 12.35 5.03
C ARG A 91 -13.50 11.63 6.29
N PRO A 92 -14.62 10.91 6.21
CA PRO A 92 -15.08 10.07 7.30
C PRO A 92 -14.01 9.03 7.63
N VAL A 93 -13.62 8.95 8.91
CA VAL A 93 -12.69 7.92 9.38
C VAL A 93 -13.33 6.56 9.19
N GLU A 94 -12.77 5.78 8.28
CA GLU A 94 -13.26 4.43 8.02
C GLU A 94 -13.04 3.51 9.21
N ASP A 95 -13.98 2.57 9.37
CA ASP A 95 -13.93 1.58 10.44
C ASP A 95 -12.96 0.43 10.11
N PHE A 96 -12.61 -0.34 11.13
CA PHE A 96 -11.65 -1.44 11.04
C PHE A 96 -11.97 -2.44 9.91
N ASP A 97 -13.25 -2.74 9.69
CA ASP A 97 -13.70 -3.64 8.63
C ASP A 97 -13.41 -3.09 7.21
N ALA A 98 -13.63 -1.78 7.01
CA ALA A 98 -13.29 -1.11 5.74
C ALA A 98 -11.77 -1.06 5.51
N MET A 99 -10.98 -0.85 6.57
CA MET A 99 -9.51 -0.97 6.50
C MET A 99 -9.08 -2.37 6.08
N GLN A 100 -9.74 -3.40 6.61
CA GLN A 100 -9.44 -4.79 6.27
C GLN A 100 -9.72 -5.06 4.79
N ASP A 101 -10.84 -4.58 4.25
CA ASP A 101 -11.17 -4.72 2.82
C ASP A 101 -10.17 -3.99 1.93
N ARG A 102 -9.79 -2.76 2.30
CA ARG A 102 -8.75 -1.99 1.60
C ARG A 102 -7.40 -2.69 1.63
N MET A 103 -6.98 -3.24 2.78
CA MET A 103 -5.75 -4.04 2.91
C MET A 103 -5.79 -5.29 2.03
N ASN A 104 -6.90 -6.01 1.99
CA ASN A 104 -7.05 -7.18 1.12
C ASN A 104 -6.95 -6.80 -0.36
N THR A 105 -7.61 -5.72 -0.76
CA THR A 105 -7.53 -5.19 -2.13
C THR A 105 -6.10 -4.75 -2.47
N PHE A 106 -5.43 -4.03 -1.57
CA PHE A 106 -4.04 -3.61 -1.73
C PHE A 106 -3.10 -4.80 -1.88
N ARG A 107 -3.20 -5.81 -1.00
CA ARG A 107 -2.41 -7.04 -1.09
C ARG A 107 -2.64 -7.76 -2.41
N LYS A 108 -3.87 -7.83 -2.88
CA LYS A 108 -4.19 -8.47 -4.16
C LYS A 108 -3.53 -7.72 -5.32
N LEU A 109 -3.73 -6.41 -5.40
CA LEU A 109 -3.13 -5.56 -6.43
C LEU A 109 -1.59 -5.63 -6.40
N TYR A 110 -1.00 -5.66 -5.21
CA TYR A 110 0.44 -5.79 -5.06
C TYR A 110 0.96 -7.15 -5.53
N ASN A 111 0.28 -8.25 -5.18
CA ASN A 111 0.66 -9.58 -5.66
C ASN A 111 0.53 -9.69 -7.19
N GLU A 112 -0.54 -9.14 -7.77
CA GLU A 112 -0.71 -9.08 -9.23
C GLU A 112 0.43 -8.30 -9.87
N LEU A 113 0.75 -7.11 -9.36
CA LEU A 113 1.86 -6.29 -9.84
C LEU A 113 3.22 -7.01 -9.72
N GLN A 114 3.45 -7.72 -8.61
CA GLN A 114 4.69 -8.48 -8.40
C GLN A 114 4.80 -9.62 -9.39
N ASP A 115 3.75 -10.41 -9.59
CA ASP A 115 3.71 -11.50 -10.57
C ASP A 115 3.91 -10.99 -12.00
N GLU A 116 3.27 -9.87 -12.37
CA GLU A 116 3.49 -9.23 -13.67
C GLU A 116 4.94 -8.77 -13.86
N PHE A 117 5.55 -8.17 -12.83
CA PHE A 117 6.94 -7.74 -12.87
C PHE A 117 7.92 -8.92 -12.92
N GLU A 118 7.67 -10.00 -12.18
CA GLU A 118 8.48 -11.21 -12.20
C GLU A 118 8.41 -11.91 -13.57
N LYS A 119 7.23 -11.97 -14.18
CA LYS A 119 7.04 -12.46 -15.54
C LYS A 119 7.80 -11.62 -16.56
N PHE A 120 7.68 -10.29 -16.47
CA PHE A 120 8.42 -9.37 -17.33
C PHE A 120 9.94 -9.57 -17.19
N ARG A 121 10.43 -9.69 -15.96
CA ARG A 121 11.84 -9.94 -15.69
C ARG A 121 12.33 -11.30 -16.17
N SER A 122 11.52 -12.35 -16.04
CA SER A 122 11.90 -13.70 -16.45
C SER A 122 11.85 -13.88 -17.97
N PHE A 123 11.03 -13.10 -18.66
CA PHE A 123 10.91 -13.16 -20.11
C PHE A 123 12.02 -12.38 -20.83
N SER A 124 12.67 -11.44 -20.15
CA SER A 124 13.50 -10.41 -20.75
C SER A 124 15.00 -10.56 -20.51
#